data_AF-A0AB39S7E2-F1
#
_entry.id   AF-A0AB39S7E2-F1
#
_cell.length_a   1.000
_cell.length_b   1.000
_cell.length_c   1.000
_cell.angle_alpha   90.00
_cell.angle_beta   90.00
_cell.angle_gamma   90.00
#
_symmetry.space_group_name_H-M   'P 1'
#
loop_
_entity.id
_entity.type
_entity.pdbx_description
1 polymer ?
#
loop_
_entity_poly.entity_id
_entity_poly.type
_entity_poly.pdbx_seq_one_letter_code
_entity_poly.pdbx_strand_id
1 'polypeptide(L)'
;MSDLKKEAESLDKAATALRKVSHHTSKPLHEFKAESDDLGALGKLGSLLNATDDIRDGMHKLAKLTHALDEEWQAEAKLMGEVSDAFDLLDVLLAAAARGKKG
;
A
#
# COMPACT_ATOMS: atom_id res chain seq x y z
N MET A 1 -30.94 0.59 3.50
CA MET A 1 -30.17 1.82 3.80
C MET A 1 -29.14 1.62 4.92
N SER A 2 -29.20 0.56 5.75
CA SER A 2 -28.17 0.31 6.78
C SER A 2 -26.83 -0.15 6.20
N ASP A 3 -26.84 -0.78 5.03
CA ASP A 3 -25.72 -1.62 4.61
C ASP A 3 -24.67 -0.84 3.80
N LEU A 4 -25.09 0.02 2.85
CA LEU A 4 -24.18 0.85 2.05
C LEU A 4 -23.31 1.77 2.90
N LYS A 5 -23.88 2.42 3.92
CA LYS A 5 -23.12 3.29 4.83
C LYS A 5 -22.09 2.51 5.65
N LYS A 6 -22.46 1.31 6.12
CA LYS A 6 -21.52 0.44 6.85
C LYS A 6 -20.40 -0.07 5.95
N GLU A 7 -20.73 -0.36 4.69
CA GLU A 7 -19.77 -0.76 3.67
C GLU A 7 -18.79 0.37 3.34
N ALA A 8 -19.28 1.61 3.19
CA ALA A 8 -18.45 2.80 3.02
C ALA A 8 -17.47 2.97 4.20
N GLU A 9 -17.97 2.98 5.44
CA GLU A 9 -17.13 3.07 6.64
C GLU A 9 -16.09 1.93 6.75
N SER A 10 -16.43 0.73 6.26
CA SER A 10 -15.51 -0.40 6.25
C SER A 10 -14.42 -0.23 5.18
N LEU A 11 -14.76 0.27 3.99
CA LEU A 11 -13.83 0.53 2.91
C LEU A 11 -12.87 1.66 3.25
N ASP A 12 -13.35 2.74 3.87
CA ASP A 12 -12.49 3.83 4.33
C ASP A 12 -11.48 3.37 5.40
N LYS A 13 -11.91 2.52 6.33
CA LYS A 13 -11.01 1.89 7.32
C LYS A 13 -9.96 1.01 6.65
N ALA A 14 -10.34 0.21 5.66
CA ALA A 14 -9.42 -0.65 4.92
C ALA A 14 -8.40 0.17 4.13
N ALA A 15 -8.85 1.22 3.42
CA ALA A 15 -8.00 2.17 2.73
C ALA A 15 -6.99 2.83 3.68
N THR A 16 -7.46 3.29 4.84
CA THR A 16 -6.60 3.88 5.87
C THR A 16 -5.57 2.89 6.41
N ALA A 17 -5.95 1.63 6.61
CA ALA A 17 -5.04 0.58 7.05
C ALA A 17 -3.95 0.29 6.00
N LEU A 18 -4.32 0.18 4.72
CA LEU A 18 -3.38 -0.01 3.61
C LEU A 18 -2.37 1.14 3.50
N ARG A 19 -2.82 2.39 3.63
CA ARG A 19 -1.91 3.55 3.64
C ARG A 19 -0.89 3.48 4.78
N LYS A 20 -1.25 2.94 5.94
CA LYS A 20 -0.33 2.79 7.07
C LYS A 20 0.78 1.77 6.80
N VAL A 21 0.54 0.77 5.96
CA VAL A 21 1.58 -0.23 5.61
C VAL A 21 2.80 0.47 5.03
N SER A 22 2.61 1.45 4.14
CA SER A 22 3.69 2.26 3.56
C SER A 22 4.57 2.98 4.58
N HIS A 23 3.96 3.48 5.66
CA HIS A 23 4.68 4.13 6.75
C HIS A 23 5.55 3.16 7.56
N HIS A 24 5.18 1.88 7.58
CA HIS A 24 5.95 0.84 8.27
C HIS A 24 7.04 0.24 7.39
N THR A 25 6.90 0.26 6.07
CA THR A 25 7.84 -0.40 5.14
C THR A 25 8.86 0.55 4.52
N SER A 26 8.52 1.82 4.30
CA SER A 26 9.37 2.79 3.58
C SER A 26 10.76 3.02 4.21
N LYS A 27 10.82 3.27 5.53
CA LYS A 27 12.10 3.49 6.23
C LYS A 27 12.98 2.22 6.25
N PRO A 28 12.47 1.04 6.68
CA PRO A 28 13.25 -0.19 6.61
C PRO A 28 13.73 -0.52 5.19
N LEU A 29 12.90 -0.25 4.17
CA LEU A 29 13.26 -0.45 2.77
C LEU A 29 14.42 0.44 2.33
N HIS A 30 14.40 1.71 2.74
CA HIS A 30 15.49 2.64 2.47
C HIS A 30 16.80 2.21 3.14
N GLU A 31 16.74 1.84 4.42
CA GLU A 31 17.90 1.35 5.18
C GLU A 31 18.47 0.07 4.56
N PHE A 32 17.61 -0.88 4.22
CA PHE A 32 18.00 -2.14 3.57
C PHE A 32 18.67 -1.92 2.21
N LYS A 33 18.18 -0.96 1.42
CA LYS A 33 18.82 -0.60 0.15
C LYS A 33 20.20 0.02 0.36
N ALA A 34 20.35 0.93 1.33
CA ALA A 34 21.64 1.52 1.66
C ALA A 34 22.66 0.46 2.12
N GLU A 35 22.26 -0.49 2.97
CA GLU A 35 23.11 -1.60 3.39
C GLU A 35 23.53 -2.50 2.22
N SER A 36 22.64 -2.70 1.23
CA SER A 36 23.00 -3.46 0.03
C SER A 36 24.05 -2.77 -0.84
N ASP A 37 24.01 -1.43 -0.91
CA ASP A 37 25.02 -0.64 -1.61
C ASP A 37 26.38 -0.71 -0.89
N ASP A 38 26.38 -0.68 0.45
CA ASP A 38 27.59 -0.80 1.29
C ASP A 38 28.27 -2.17 1.15
N LEU A 39 27.49 -3.25 0.98
CA LEU A 39 28.03 -4.57 0.64
C LEU A 39 28.82 -4.56 -0.68
N GLY A 40 28.50 -3.64 -1.60
CA GLY A 40 29.29 -3.38 -2.81
C GLY A 40 30.62 -2.71 -2.56
N ALA A 41 30.70 -1.86 -1.53
CA ALA A 41 31.92 -1.15 -1.19
C ALA A 41 32.98 -2.03 -0.51
N LEU A 42 32.60 -3.16 0.09
CA LEU A 42 33.50 -4.08 0.82
C LEU A 42 34.40 -4.96 -0.08
N GLY A 43 34.37 -4.78 -1.39
CA GLY A 43 35.07 -5.64 -2.35
C GLY A 43 36.57 -5.77 -2.11
N LYS A 44 37.05 -6.94 -1.66
CA LYS A 44 38.46 -7.41 -1.81
C LYS A 44 38.79 -8.88 -1.42
N LEU A 45 37.84 -9.84 -1.31
CA LEU A 45 38.16 -11.25 -1.00
C LEU A 45 37.39 -12.27 -1.89
N GLY A 46 38.13 -13.00 -2.74
CA GLY A 46 37.66 -13.71 -3.94
C GLY A 46 36.51 -14.73 -3.86
N SER A 47 36.25 -15.40 -2.73
CA SER A 47 35.08 -16.30 -2.58
C SER A 47 33.92 -15.66 -1.82
N LEU A 48 34.20 -14.60 -1.05
CA LEU A 48 33.17 -13.79 -0.41
C LEU A 48 32.50 -12.88 -1.44
N LEU A 49 33.21 -12.48 -2.52
CA LEU A 49 32.66 -11.65 -3.60
C LEU A 49 31.39 -12.22 -4.24
N ASN A 50 31.41 -13.47 -4.73
CA ASN A 50 30.23 -14.04 -5.40
C ASN A 50 29.03 -14.13 -4.46
N ALA A 51 29.25 -14.56 -3.20
CA ALA A 51 28.19 -14.61 -2.21
C ALA A 51 27.68 -13.20 -1.85
N THR A 52 28.56 -12.21 -1.74
CA THR A 52 28.20 -10.82 -1.47
C THR A 52 27.46 -10.16 -2.63
N ASP A 53 27.81 -10.48 -3.87
CA ASP A 53 27.12 -10.00 -5.07
C ASP A 53 25.73 -10.65 -5.21
N ASP A 54 25.61 -11.97 -5.00
CA ASP A 54 24.31 -12.66 -4.99
C ASP A 54 23.38 -12.13 -3.88
N ILE A 55 23.94 -11.87 -2.69
CA ILE A 55 23.19 -11.27 -1.57
C ILE A 55 22.75 -9.86 -1.95
N ARG A 56 23.63 -9.01 -2.51
CA ARG A 56 23.28 -7.65 -2.95
C ARG A 56 22.16 -7.67 -3.97
N ASP A 57 22.26 -8.51 -4.98
CA ASP A 57 21.24 -8.65 -6.02
C ASP A 57 19.89 -9.12 -5.43
N GLY A 58 19.94 -10.05 -4.48
CA GLY A 58 18.77 -10.49 -3.72
C GLY A 58 18.13 -9.33 -2.94
N MET A 59 18.94 -8.55 -2.22
CA MET A 59 18.48 -7.38 -1.47
C MET A 59 17.87 -6.33 -2.41
N HIS A 60 18.50 -6.03 -3.55
CA HIS A 60 17.95 -5.11 -4.54
C HIS A 60 16.61 -5.59 -5.13
N LYS A 61 16.49 -6.89 -5.46
CA LYS A 61 15.23 -7.47 -5.96
C LYS A 61 14.12 -7.39 -4.92
N LEU A 62 14.42 -7.73 -3.66
CA LEU A 62 13.48 -7.59 -2.55
C LEU A 62 13.08 -6.13 -2.37
N ALA A 63 14.04 -5.21 -2.43
CA ALA A 63 13.75 -3.79 -2.27
C ALA A 63 12.82 -3.26 -3.38
N LYS A 64 13.07 -3.67 -4.62
CA LYS A 64 12.22 -3.33 -5.77
C LYS A 64 10.82 -3.93 -5.64
N LEU A 65 10.72 -5.19 -5.22
CA LEU A 65 9.43 -5.86 -5.01
C LEU A 65 8.61 -5.16 -3.91
N THR A 66 9.22 -4.85 -2.77
CA THR A 66 8.53 -4.15 -1.68
C THR A 66 8.09 -2.76 -2.09
N HIS A 67 8.87 -2.05 -2.92
CA HIS A 67 8.44 -0.77 -3.47
C HIS A 67 7.24 -0.90 -4.41
N ALA A 68 7.23 -1.88 -5.30
CA ALA A 68 6.08 -2.13 -6.18
C ALA A 68 4.81 -2.50 -5.40
N LEU A 69 4.95 -3.32 -4.34
CA LEU A 69 3.83 -3.63 -3.44
C LEU A 69 3.30 -2.38 -2.72
N ASP A 70 4.18 -1.45 -2.36
CA ASP A 70 3.77 -0.18 -1.77
C ASP A 70 2.93 0.67 -2.73
N GLU A 71 3.35 0.77 -4.00
CA GLU A 71 2.59 1.44 -5.05
C GLU A 71 1.21 0.80 -5.26
N GLU A 72 1.15 -0.53 -5.29
CA GLU A 72 -0.11 -1.29 -5.40
C GLU A 72 -1.03 -1.03 -4.19
N TRP A 73 -0.51 -1.04 -2.96
CA TRP A 73 -1.30 -0.74 -1.76
C TRP A 73 -1.84 0.68 -1.75
N GLN A 74 -1.06 1.66 -2.24
CA GLN A 74 -1.53 3.04 -2.36
C GLN A 74 -2.63 3.17 -3.42
N ALA A 75 -2.48 2.50 -4.57
CA ALA A 75 -3.50 2.46 -5.61
C ALA A 75 -4.80 1.82 -5.11
N GLU A 76 -4.69 0.68 -4.42
CA GLU A 76 -5.84 -0.02 -3.84
C GLU A 76 -6.51 0.83 -2.75
N ALA A 77 -5.74 1.45 -1.86
CA ALA A 77 -6.28 2.35 -0.84
C ALA A 77 -7.02 3.55 -1.45
N LYS A 78 -6.53 4.08 -2.57
CA LYS A 78 -7.21 5.15 -3.31
C LYS A 78 -8.53 4.64 -3.89
N LEU A 79 -8.53 3.50 -4.58
CA LEU A 79 -9.73 2.89 -5.15
C LEU A 79 -10.79 2.62 -4.07
N MET A 80 -10.39 2.01 -2.95
CA MET A 80 -11.30 1.76 -1.82
C MET A 80 -11.93 3.05 -1.26
N GLY A 81 -11.15 4.14 -1.19
CA GLY A 81 -11.67 5.45 -0.80
C GLY A 81 -12.69 6.00 -1.80
N GLU A 82 -12.41 5.90 -3.11
CA GLU A 82 -13.34 6.34 -4.16
C GLU A 82 -14.65 5.54 -4.15
N VAL A 83 -14.59 4.22 -3.89
CA VAL A 83 -15.79 3.38 -3.74
C VAL A 83 -16.57 3.75 -2.48
N SER A 84 -15.88 4.03 -1.36
CA SER A 84 -16.52 4.52 -0.13
C SER A 84 -17.30 5.82 -0.38
N ASP A 85 -16.67 6.81 -1.02
CA ASP A 85 -17.30 8.09 -1.34
C ASP A 85 -18.53 7.91 -2.25
N ALA A 86 -18.44 6.98 -3.22
CA ALA A 86 -19.57 6.65 -4.09
C ALA A 86 -20.73 6.00 -3.32
N PHE A 87 -20.45 5.13 -2.36
CA PHE A 87 -21.46 4.49 -1.52
C PHE A 87 -22.17 5.50 -0.61
N ASP A 88 -21.42 6.43 -0.01
CA ASP A 88 -22.00 7.53 0.77
C ASP A 88 -22.91 8.42 -0.09
N LEU A 89 -22.49 8.76 -1.32
CA LEU A 89 -23.32 9.52 -2.25
C LEU A 89 -24.60 8.76 -2.62
N LEU A 90 -24.50 7.46 -2.90
CA LEU A 90 -25.66 6.62 -3.21
C LEU A 90 -26.65 6.56 -2.04
N ASP A 91 -26.17 6.46 -0.80
CA ASP A 91 -27.04 6.46 0.38
C ASP A 91 -27.81 7.78 0.50
N VAL A 92 -27.16 8.93 0.29
CA VAL A 92 -27.80 10.25 0.28
C VAL A 92 -28.88 10.35 -0.81
N LEU A 93 -28.58 9.90 -2.02
CA LEU A 93 -29.52 9.93 -3.15
C LEU A 93 -30.74 9.02 -2.91
N LEU A 94 -30.52 7.82 -2.38
CA LEU A 94 -31.59 6.88 -2.03
C LEU A 94 -32.47 7.42 -0.90
N ALA A 95 -31.87 8.04 0.12
CA ALA A 95 -32.61 8.68 1.21
C ALA A 95 -33.47 9.86 0.72
N ALA A 96 -32.93 10.69 -0.17
CA ALA A 96 -33.66 11.80 -0.79
C ALA A 96 -34.83 11.29 -1.65
N ALA A 97 -34.60 10.28 -2.50
CA ALA A 97 -35.63 9.68 -3.34
C ALA A 97 -36.77 9.05 -2.51
N ALA A 98 -36.43 8.39 -1.40
CA ALA A 98 -37.43 7.80 -0.50
C ALA A 98 -38.30 8.85 0.21
N ARG A 99 -37.75 10.03 0.52
CA ARG A 99 -38.51 11.16 1.08
C ARG A 99 -39.45 11.78 0.05
N GLY A 100 -38.98 11.93 -1.20
CA GLY A 100 -39.79 12.46 -2.30
C GLY A 100 -40.98 11.57 -2.69
N LYS A 101 -40.92 10.26 -2.44
CA LYS A 101 -42.05 9.32 -2.65
C LYS A 101 -43.12 9.34 -1.54
N LYS A 102 -42.85 9.97 -0.40
CA LYS A 102 -43.77 10.02 0.76
C LYS A 102 -44.54 11.35 0.87
N GLY A 103 -44.25 12.32 0.01
CA GLY A 103 -45.03 13.55 -0.18
C GLY A 103 -45.87 13.46 -1.44
#